data_AF-A0A8B6Y0G8-F1
#
_entry.id   AF-A0A8B6Y0G8-F1
#
_cell.length_a   1.000
_cell.length_b   1.000
_cell.length_c   1.000
_cell.angle_alpha   90.00
_cell.angle_beta   90.00
_cell.angle_gamma   90.00
#
_symmetry.space_group_name_H-M   'P 1'
#
loop_
_entity.id
_entity.type
_entity.pdbx_description
1 polymer ?
#
loop_
_entity_poly.entity_id
_entity_poly.type
_entity_poly.pdbx_seq_one_letter_code
_entity_poly.pdbx_strand_id
1 'polypeptide(L)'
;MFKLKKSVENYQSNVKNTTYKETDYDELKLLGLQVKPHEYQIFGINWITRSFLSAKHCGNILGDEMGLGKTLQSVASLLHLKKKFNINGPFLVLSPLSVINSWEKEFERGEST
;
A
#
# COMPACT_ATOMS: atom_id res chain seq x y z
N MET A 1 4.83 9.53 25.37
CA MET A 1 4.62 8.08 25.59
C MET A 1 3.14 7.65 25.47
N PHE A 2 2.16 8.38 26.02
CA PHE A 2 0.73 7.99 25.99
C PHE A 2 0.01 8.13 24.62
N LYS A 3 0.42 9.06 23.74
CA LYS A 3 -0.21 9.24 22.41
C LYS A 3 0.06 8.07 21.45
N LEU A 4 1.28 7.52 21.47
CA LEU A 4 1.68 6.40 20.62
C LEU A 4 0.91 5.13 20.97
N LYS A 5 0.75 4.80 22.26
CA LYS A 5 -0.03 3.63 22.69
C LYS A 5 -1.48 3.69 22.19
N LYS A 6 -2.17 4.82 22.38
CA LYS A 6 -3.54 5.01 21.86
C LYS A 6 -3.61 4.91 20.33
N SER A 7 -2.60 5.42 19.62
CA SER A 7 -2.53 5.32 18.16
C SER A 7 -2.36 3.87 17.69
N VAL A 8 -1.52 3.10 18.38
CA VAL A 8 -1.28 1.68 18.10
C VAL A 8 -2.53 0.85 18.43
N GLU A 9 -3.18 1.13 19.56
CA GLU A 9 -4.43 0.47 19.97
C GLU A 9 -5.56 0.73 18.96
N ASN A 10 -5.77 1.98 18.55
CA ASN A 10 -6.76 2.34 17.52
C ASN A 10 -6.47 1.66 16.18
N TYR A 11 -5.19 1.60 15.78
CA TYR A 11 -4.78 0.91 14.56
C TYR A 11 -5.14 -0.59 14.62
N GLN A 12 -4.78 -1.27 15.71
CA GLN A 12 -5.06 -2.69 15.90
C GLN A 12 -6.57 -2.98 15.92
N SER A 13 -7.38 -2.10 16.50
CA SER A 13 -8.85 -2.21 16.51
C SER A 13 -9.44 -2.07 15.11
N ASN A 14 -8.95 -1.12 14.29
CA ASN A 14 -9.44 -0.93 12.93
C ASN A 14 -9.15 -2.13 12.03
N VAL A 15 -7.98 -2.74 12.19
CA VAL A 15 -7.54 -3.91 11.40
C VAL A 15 -8.34 -5.18 11.74
N LYS A 16 -8.65 -5.43 13.02
CA LYS A 16 -9.34 -6.67 13.44
C LYS A 16 -10.78 -6.81 12.95
N ASN A 17 -11.43 -5.71 12.57
CA ASN A 17 -12.84 -5.70 12.17
C ASN A 17 -13.03 -5.61 10.64
N THR A 18 -11.96 -5.63 9.85
CA THR A 18 -12.06 -5.43 8.40
C THR A 18 -12.10 -6.76 7.65
N THR A 19 -13.24 -7.08 7.03
CA THR A 19 -13.31 -8.12 6.00
C THR A 19 -12.73 -7.54 4.70
N TYR A 20 -11.55 -8.01 4.29
CA TYR A 20 -10.94 -7.56 3.05
C TYR A 20 -11.72 -8.06 1.84
N LYS A 21 -12.13 -7.13 0.95
CA LYS A 21 -12.65 -7.43 -0.39
C LYS A 21 -11.61 -6.98 -1.41
N GLU A 22 -11.23 -7.90 -2.29
CA GLU A 22 -10.32 -7.66 -3.42
C GLU A 22 -10.75 -6.43 -4.22
N THR A 23 -9.79 -5.58 -4.56
CA THR A 23 -9.97 -4.38 -5.39
C THR A 23 -9.62 -4.70 -6.84
N ASP A 24 -10.28 -4.01 -7.77
CA ASP A 24 -9.91 -3.95 -9.17
C ASP A 24 -9.27 -2.60 -9.53
N TYR A 25 -8.92 -2.42 -10.80
CA TYR A 25 -8.34 -1.18 -11.28
C TYR A 25 -9.33 0.00 -11.23
N ASP A 26 -10.62 -0.23 -11.48
CA ASP A 26 -11.60 0.85 -11.52
C ASP A 26 -11.78 1.45 -10.12
N GLU A 27 -11.79 0.61 -9.09
CA GLU A 27 -11.77 1.07 -7.70
C GLU A 27 -10.46 1.81 -7.37
N LEU A 28 -9.28 1.26 -7.71
CA LEU A 28 -8.00 1.93 -7.46
C LEU A 28 -7.92 3.31 -8.14
N LYS A 29 -8.47 3.42 -9.35
CA LYS A 29 -8.54 4.67 -10.09
C LYS A 29 -9.43 5.69 -9.37
N LEU A 30 -10.57 5.27 -8.83
CA LEU A 30 -11.45 6.12 -8.02
C LEU A 30 -10.77 6.60 -6.73
N LEU A 31 -9.84 5.82 -6.18
CA LEU A 31 -9.04 6.20 -5.02
C LEU A 31 -7.91 7.20 -5.36
N GLY A 32 -7.69 7.50 -6.65
CA GLY A 32 -6.71 8.48 -7.12
C GLY A 32 -5.46 7.87 -7.78
N LEU A 33 -5.47 6.56 -8.09
CA LEU A 33 -4.38 5.94 -8.84
C LEU A 33 -4.45 6.37 -10.30
N GLN A 34 -3.41 7.03 -10.81
CA GLN A 34 -3.42 7.54 -12.19
C GLN A 34 -2.90 6.53 -13.21
N VAL A 35 -2.02 5.62 -12.79
CA VAL A 35 -1.41 4.61 -13.67
C VAL A 35 -2.22 3.34 -13.61
N LYS A 36 -2.51 2.75 -14.78
CA LYS A 36 -3.11 1.42 -14.86
C LYS A 36 -2.07 0.33 -14.58
N PRO A 37 -2.18 -0.42 -13.47
CA PRO A 37 -1.30 -1.55 -13.22
C PRO A 37 -1.67 -2.72 -14.14
N HIS A 38 -0.71 -3.61 -14.38
CA HIS A 38 -0.99 -4.90 -15.01
C HIS A 38 -1.78 -5.81 -14.05
N GLU A 39 -2.46 -6.82 -14.57
CA GLU A 39 -3.30 -7.71 -13.75
C GLU A 39 -2.52 -8.40 -12.63
N TYR A 40 -1.29 -8.85 -12.89
CA TYR A 40 -0.41 -9.44 -11.87
C TYR A 40 -0.04 -8.42 -10.77
N GLN A 41 0.03 -7.13 -11.11
CA GLN A 41 0.29 -6.06 -10.13
C GLN A 41 -0.94 -5.82 -9.26
N ILE A 42 -2.14 -5.87 -9.83
CA ILE A 42 -3.41 -5.79 -9.07
C ILE A 42 -3.49 -6.96 -8.07
N PHE A 43 -3.14 -8.17 -8.51
CA PHE A 43 -3.03 -9.32 -7.62
C PHE A 43 -2.02 -9.07 -6.48
N GLY A 44 -0.83 -8.54 -6.80
CA GLY A 44 0.18 -8.19 -5.80
C GLY A 44 -0.30 -7.13 -4.79
N ILE A 45 -0.96 -6.07 -5.26
CA ILE A 45 -1.54 -5.01 -4.42
C ILE A 45 -2.58 -5.60 -3.46
N ASN A 46 -3.46 -6.46 -3.98
CA ASN A 46 -4.45 -7.13 -3.17
C ASN A 46 -3.83 -8.04 -2.11
N TRP A 47 -2.84 -8.83 -2.51
CA TRP A 47 -2.12 -9.72 -1.61
C TRP A 47 -1.43 -8.94 -0.48
N ILE A 48 -0.75 -7.84 -0.81
CA ILE A 48 -0.08 -6.96 0.18
C ILE A 48 -1.11 -6.39 1.14
N THR A 49 -2.20 -5.81 0.62
CA THR A 49 -3.23 -5.14 1.42
C THR A 49 -3.93 -6.13 2.35
N ARG A 50 -4.34 -7.29 1.83
CA ARG A 50 -4.99 -8.36 2.60
C ARG A 50 -4.09 -8.88 3.72
N SER A 51 -2.82 -9.10 3.42
CA SER A 51 -1.86 -9.62 4.41
C SER A 51 -1.57 -8.59 5.50
N PHE A 52 -1.48 -7.31 5.14
CA PHE A 52 -1.32 -6.21 6.08
C PHE A 52 -2.51 -6.06 7.02
N LEU A 53 -3.74 -6.19 6.49
CA LEU A 53 -4.99 -6.12 7.26
C LEU A 53 -5.33 -7.41 8.01
N SER A 54 -4.52 -8.47 7.87
CA SER A 54 -4.75 -9.72 8.57
C SER A 54 -4.56 -9.55 10.09
N ALA A 55 -5.34 -10.26 10.89
CA ALA A 55 -5.22 -10.26 12.36
C ALA A 55 -3.82 -10.67 12.87
N LYS A 56 -3.03 -11.37 12.04
CA LYS A 56 -1.64 -11.77 12.36
C LYS A 56 -0.60 -10.69 12.02
N HIS A 57 -0.99 -9.64 11.29
CA HIS A 57 -0.11 -8.53 10.86
C HIS A 57 1.19 -9.04 10.22
N CYS A 58 1.07 -10.01 9.32
CA CYS A 58 2.23 -10.58 8.66
C CYS A 58 2.87 -9.55 7.73
N GLY A 59 4.19 -9.41 7.81
CA GLY A 59 4.95 -8.68 6.80
C GLY A 59 4.88 -9.37 5.44
N ASN A 60 5.00 -8.59 4.37
CA ASN A 60 5.02 -9.09 3.00
C ASN A 60 6.45 -9.07 2.46
N ILE A 61 6.85 -10.13 1.75
CA ILE A 61 8.09 -10.16 0.97
C ILE A 61 7.68 -10.32 -0.50
N LEU A 62 7.88 -9.27 -1.29
CA LEU A 62 7.60 -9.29 -2.73
C LEU A 62 8.89 -9.62 -3.49
N GLY A 63 9.01 -10.89 -3.91
CA GLY A 63 10.20 -11.47 -4.52
C GLY A 63 10.20 -11.53 -6.04
N ASP A 64 9.29 -10.83 -6.72
CA ASP A 64 9.10 -10.91 -8.17
C ASP A 64 10.37 -10.49 -8.95
N GLU A 65 10.46 -10.89 -10.22
CA GLU A 65 11.56 -10.51 -11.11
C GLU A 65 11.75 -8.97 -11.21
N MET A 66 12.99 -8.55 -11.48
CA MET A 66 13.29 -7.15 -11.72
C MET A 66 12.55 -6.65 -12.96
N GLY A 67 12.02 -5.42 -12.90
CA GLY A 67 11.26 -4.83 -14.01
C GLY A 67 9.74 -5.02 -13.95
N LEU A 68 9.22 -5.92 -13.10
CA LEU A 68 7.76 -6.14 -12.93
C LEU A 68 7.01 -5.03 -12.15
N GLY A 69 7.65 -3.88 -11.92
CA GLY A 69 7.00 -2.72 -11.30
C GLY A 69 6.63 -2.90 -9.82
N LYS A 70 7.46 -3.59 -9.04
CA LYS A 70 7.30 -3.75 -7.58
C LYS A 70 7.14 -2.42 -6.83
N THR A 71 7.80 -1.36 -7.30
CA THR A 71 7.66 -0.01 -6.76
C THR A 71 6.25 0.53 -6.93
N LEU A 72 5.68 0.42 -8.14
CA LEU A 72 4.30 0.82 -8.42
C LEU A 72 3.31 0.03 -7.56
N GLN A 73 3.50 -1.28 -7.42
CA GLN A 73 2.67 -2.11 -6.53
C GLN A 73 2.72 -1.62 -5.08
N SER A 74 3.91 -1.21 -4.60
CA SER A 74 4.09 -0.68 -3.25
C SER A 74 3.38 0.66 -3.07
N VAL A 75 3.56 1.61 -4.00
CA VAL A 75 2.88 2.92 -3.99
C VAL A 75 1.36 2.74 -4.01
N ALA A 76 0.85 1.94 -4.95
CA ALA A 76 -0.59 1.67 -5.05
C ALA A 76 -1.16 1.01 -3.79
N SER A 77 -0.40 0.13 -3.14
CA SER A 77 -0.80 -0.48 -1.86
C SER A 77 -0.90 0.55 -0.74
N LEU A 78 0.05 1.49 -0.66
CA LEU A 78 -0.01 2.58 0.33
C LEU A 78 -1.20 3.51 0.09
N LEU A 79 -1.45 3.88 -1.17
CA LEU A 79 -2.63 4.66 -1.57
C LEU A 79 -3.93 3.94 -1.16
N HIS A 80 -4.00 2.63 -1.45
CA HIS A 80 -5.16 1.80 -1.12
C HIS A 80 -5.42 1.76 0.40
N LEU A 81 -4.37 1.56 1.21
CA LEU A 81 -4.45 1.60 2.68
C LEU A 81 -4.90 2.98 3.18
N LYS A 82 -4.37 4.06 2.61
CA LYS A 82 -4.70 5.44 2.99
C LYS A 82 -6.14 5.80 2.66
N LYS A 83 -6.57 5.55 1.43
CA LYS A 83 -7.85 6.05 0.90
C LYS A 83 -9.04 5.16 1.24
N LYS A 84 -8.87 3.83 1.20
CA LYS A 84 -9.97 2.88 1.47
C LYS A 84 -10.09 2.52 2.94
N PHE A 85 -8.95 2.36 3.63
CA PHE A 85 -8.91 1.90 5.02
C PHE A 85 -8.61 3.02 6.02
N ASN A 86 -8.48 4.27 5.55
CA ASN A 86 -8.19 5.45 6.37
C ASN A 86 -6.90 5.32 7.21
N ILE A 87 -5.91 4.56 6.71
CA ILE A 87 -4.62 4.36 7.35
C ILE A 87 -3.67 5.43 6.80
N ASN A 88 -3.70 6.62 7.42
CA ASN A 88 -3.02 7.81 6.89
C ASN A 88 -1.50 7.88 7.15
N GLY A 89 -0.91 6.86 7.79
CA GLY A 89 0.51 6.85 8.13
C GLY A 89 0.86 7.56 9.45
N PRO A 90 2.14 7.91 9.68
CA PRO A 90 3.20 8.06 8.67
C PRO A 90 3.67 6.73 8.06
N PHE A 91 3.95 6.75 6.75
CA PHE A 91 4.61 5.65 6.04
C PHE A 91 6.09 5.97 5.82
N LEU A 92 6.96 4.98 5.97
CA LEU A 92 8.40 5.11 5.73
C LEU A 92 8.82 4.15 4.62
N VAL A 93 9.40 4.70 3.56
CA VAL A 93 10.06 3.92 2.50
C VAL A 93 11.57 4.04 2.69
N LEU A 94 12.26 2.91 2.76
CA LEU A 94 13.71 2.84 2.80
C LEU A 94 14.20 2.26 1.47
N SER A 95 15.08 2.98 0.78
CA SER A 95 15.65 2.55 -0.49
C SER A 95 17.12 2.99 -0.62
N PRO A 96 17.92 2.31 -1.46
CA PRO A 96 19.27 2.77 -1.79
C PRO A 96 19.24 4.16 -2.44
N LEU A 97 20.27 4.97 -2.17
CA LEU A 97 20.37 6.35 -2.69
C LEU A 97 20.23 6.42 -4.22
N SER A 98 20.73 5.43 -4.95
CA SER A 98 20.70 5.36 -6.41
C SER A 98 19.30 5.27 -7.02
N VAL A 99 18.28 4.88 -6.24
CA VAL A 99 16.91 4.67 -6.73
C VAL A 99 15.87 5.59 -6.10
N ILE A 100 16.27 6.51 -5.22
CA ILE A 100 15.35 7.47 -4.56
C ILE A 100 14.56 8.27 -5.61
N ASN A 101 15.24 8.82 -6.62
CA ASN A 101 14.59 9.57 -7.70
C ASN A 101 13.57 8.72 -8.48
N SER A 102 13.79 7.40 -8.58
CA SER A 102 12.82 6.50 -9.20
C SER A 102 11.59 6.32 -8.32
N TRP A 103 11.76 6.24 -6.99
CA TRP A 103 10.63 6.20 -6.06
C TRP A 103 9.81 7.49 -6.10
N GLU A 104 10.45 8.65 -6.08
CA GLU A 104 9.77 9.96 -6.14
C GLU A 104 8.90 10.06 -7.40
N LYS A 105 9.47 9.73 -8.57
CA LYS A 105 8.72 9.70 -9.83
C LYS A 105 7.54 8.74 -9.80
N GLU A 106 7.66 7.59 -9.14
CA GLU A 106 6.55 6.63 -9.03
C GLU A 106 5.43 7.15 -8.12
N PHE A 107 5.76 7.90 -7.05
CA PHE A 107 4.75 8.57 -6.23
C PHE A 107 4.06 9.70 -6.99
N GLU A 108 4.82 10.55 -7.70
CA GLU A 108 4.28 11.63 -8.54
C GLU A 108 3.39 11.11 -9.67
N ARG A 109 3.79 9.98 -10.27
CA ARG A 109 3.04 9.34 -11.36
C ARG A 109 1.82 8.57 -10.83
N GLY A 110 1.95 7.95 -9.67
CA GLY A 110 0.96 7.03 -9.12
C GLY A 110 -0.22 7.72 -8.44
N GLU A 111 -0.01 8.80 -7.70
CA GLU A 111 -1.05 9.45 -6.91
C GLU A 111 -1.47 10.80 -7.51
N SER A 112 -2.78 11.10 -7.53
CA SER A 112 -3.25 12.47 -7.74
C SER A 112 -3.01 13.33 -6.51
N THR A 113 -2.10 14.31 -6.64
CA THR A 113 -1.87 15.40 -5.69
C THR A 113 -3.13 16.20 -5.41
#